data_AF-A0A7V1BWG3-F1
#
_entry.id   AF-A0A7V1BWG3-F1
#
_cell.length_a   1.000
_cell.length_b   1.000
_cell.length_c   1.000
_cell.angle_alpha   90.00
_cell.angle_beta   90.00
_cell.angle_gamma   90.00
#
_symmetry.space_group_name_H-M   'P 1'
#
loop_
_entity.id
_entity.type
_entity.pdbx_description
1 polymer ?
#
loop_
_entity_poly.entity_id
_entity_poly.type
_entity_poly.pdbx_seq_one_letter_code
_entity_poly.pdbx_strand_id
1 'polypeptide(L)'
;MNISSGDVKELREQTGVGLMDCKGALTEAQGSIDKARDILRQKGLAMAEKRSGREAADGLIGSYIHMGKLGVMVEANCETDFVAKTEDFQEFVKDVAMHIAAANPTYVKREEIPSEVIDKEKGIYASQVTNKPPQVVEKIIAGKLEKFYTDNCLLDQFFVKDSEQKTRN
;
A
#
# COMPACT_ATOMS: atom_id res chain seq x y z
N MET A 1 -2.14 -34.75 -10.82
CA MET A 1 -3.15 -33.67 -10.70
C MET A 1 -2.95 -32.75 -11.89
N ASN A 2 -3.98 -32.51 -12.71
CA ASN A 2 -3.81 -31.84 -14.01
C ASN A 2 -4.20 -30.37 -13.90
N ILE A 3 -3.23 -29.47 -13.90
CA ILE A 3 -3.45 -28.03 -14.04
C ILE A 3 -3.60 -27.77 -15.53
N SER A 4 -4.73 -27.21 -15.94
CA SER A 4 -4.99 -26.95 -17.35
C SER A 4 -4.23 -25.71 -17.82
N SER A 5 -3.89 -25.64 -19.10
CA SER A 5 -3.36 -24.40 -19.69
C SER A 5 -4.37 -23.25 -19.64
N GLY A 6 -5.67 -23.56 -19.56
CA GLY A 6 -6.74 -22.59 -19.36
C GLY A 6 -6.65 -21.93 -17.99
N ASP A 7 -6.46 -22.72 -16.93
CA ASP A 7 -6.40 -22.22 -15.55
C ASP A 7 -5.21 -21.28 -15.35
N VAL A 8 -4.06 -21.64 -15.93
CA VAL A 8 -2.85 -20.79 -15.89
C VAL A 8 -3.07 -19.49 -16.65
N LYS A 9 -3.76 -19.55 -17.80
CA LYS A 9 -4.08 -18.36 -18.60
C LYS A 9 -5.04 -17.44 -17.85
N GLU A 10 -6.10 -17.99 -17.27
CA GLU A 10 -7.08 -17.24 -16.48
C GLU A 10 -6.42 -16.53 -15.30
N LEU A 11 -5.61 -17.24 -14.50
CA LEU A 11 -4.93 -16.64 -13.36
C LEU A 11 -3.95 -15.54 -13.80
N ARG A 12 -3.27 -15.72 -14.93
CA ARG A 12 -2.37 -14.72 -15.49
C ARG A 12 -3.12 -13.47 -15.96
N GLU A 13 -4.25 -13.62 -16.63
CA GLU A 13 -5.08 -12.49 -17.09
C GLU A 13 -5.63 -11.68 -15.91
N GLN A 14 -5.96 -12.33 -14.79
CA GLN A 14 -6.45 -11.65 -13.59
C GLN A 14 -5.36 -10.96 -12.77
N THR A 15 -4.11 -11.44 -12.81
CA THR A 15 -3.05 -10.99 -11.90
C THR A 15 -1.90 -10.26 -12.59
N GLY A 16 -1.76 -10.40 -13.91
CA GLY A 16 -0.61 -9.88 -14.67
C GLY A 16 0.72 -10.61 -14.39
N VAL A 17 0.72 -11.63 -13.54
CA VAL A 17 1.94 -12.32 -13.10
C VAL A 17 2.49 -13.24 -14.20
N GLY A 18 3.81 -13.46 -14.18
CA GLY A 18 4.50 -14.34 -15.14
C GLY A 18 3.94 -15.76 -15.17
N LEU A 19 3.93 -16.36 -16.36
CA LEU A 19 3.32 -17.67 -16.64
C LEU A 19 3.79 -18.78 -15.66
N MET A 20 5.09 -18.82 -15.38
CA MET A 20 5.68 -19.86 -14.53
C MET A 20 5.31 -19.69 -13.06
N ASP A 21 5.22 -18.44 -12.59
CA ASP A 21 4.79 -18.14 -11.22
C ASP A 21 3.31 -18.47 -11.04
N CYS A 22 2.44 -18.17 -12.02
CA CYS A 22 1.03 -18.58 -12.02
C CYS A 22 0.90 -20.11 -11.98
N LYS A 23 1.65 -20.83 -12.81
CA LYS A 23 1.64 -22.31 -12.80
C LYS A 23 2.15 -22.87 -11.47
N GLY A 24 3.21 -22.29 -10.91
CA GLY A 24 3.74 -22.67 -9.61
C GLY A 24 2.73 -22.47 -8.48
N ALA A 25 2.06 -21.32 -8.46
CA ALA A 25 1.01 -21.02 -7.48
C ALA A 25 -0.20 -21.96 -7.61
N LEU A 26 -0.64 -22.26 -8.84
CA LEU A 26 -1.71 -23.25 -9.06
C LEU A 26 -1.31 -24.66 -8.61
N THR A 27 -0.03 -25.02 -8.74
CA THR A 27 0.48 -26.32 -8.27
C THR A 27 0.41 -26.41 -6.75
N GLU A 28 0.87 -25.36 -6.07
CA GLU A 28 0.83 -25.25 -4.62
C GLU A 28 -0.62 -25.18 -4.07
N ALA A 29 -1.49 -24.49 -4.80
CA ALA A 29 -2.92 -24.37 -4.52
C ALA A 29 -3.75 -25.61 -4.88
N GLN A 30 -3.13 -26.67 -5.41
CA GLN A 30 -3.81 -27.89 -5.88
C GLN A 30 -4.93 -27.60 -6.89
N GLY A 31 -4.72 -26.62 -7.79
CA GLY A 31 -5.67 -26.21 -8.82
C GLY A 31 -6.72 -25.18 -8.39
N SER A 32 -6.73 -24.74 -7.13
CA SER A 32 -7.65 -23.69 -6.68
C SER A 32 -7.16 -22.29 -7.10
N ILE A 33 -7.95 -21.59 -7.91
CA ILE A 33 -7.63 -20.22 -8.37
C ILE A 33 -7.56 -19.23 -7.20
N ASP A 34 -8.54 -19.24 -6.29
CA ASP A 34 -8.57 -18.31 -5.15
C ASP A 34 -7.34 -18.47 -4.26
N LYS A 35 -7.00 -19.72 -3.90
CA LYS A 35 -5.79 -19.99 -3.11
C LYS A 35 -4.51 -19.63 -3.88
N ALA A 36 -4.47 -19.84 -5.20
CA ALA A 36 -3.34 -19.43 -6.01
C ALA A 36 -3.16 -17.91 -6.03
N ARG A 37 -4.26 -17.14 -6.05
CA ARG A 37 -4.20 -15.67 -5.93
C ARG A 37 -3.63 -15.24 -4.59
N ASP A 38 -4.04 -15.86 -3.49
CA ASP A 38 -3.49 -15.57 -2.17
C ASP A 38 -1.98 -15.88 -2.09
N ILE A 39 -1.56 -17.03 -2.64
CA ILE A 39 -0.15 -17.42 -2.72
C ILE A 39 0.65 -16.41 -3.56
N LEU A 40 0.13 -16.00 -4.72
CA LEU A 40 0.78 -14.99 -5.56
C LEU A 40 0.88 -13.64 -4.85
N ARG A 41 -0.15 -13.23 -4.12
CA ARG A 41 -0.13 -11.99 -3.32
C ARG A 41 0.94 -12.05 -2.23
N GLN A 42 1.02 -13.15 -1.48
CA GLN A 42 2.05 -13.34 -0.45
C GLN A 42 3.47 -13.32 -1.04
N LYS A 43 3.69 -14.03 -2.15
CA LYS A 43 4.98 -14.04 -2.86
C LYS A 43 5.32 -12.65 -3.42
N GLY A 44 4.33 -11.93 -3.94
CA GLY A 44 4.47 -10.55 -4.40
C GLY A 44 4.99 -9.62 -3.32
N LEU A 45 4.39 -9.67 -2.12
CA LEU A 45 4.84 -8.86 -0.97
C LEU A 45 6.30 -9.17 -0.58
N ALA A 46 6.67 -10.46 -0.51
CA ALA A 46 8.05 -10.85 -0.21
C ALA A 46 9.05 -10.41 -1.30
N MET A 47 8.63 -10.36 -2.56
CA MET A 47 9.46 -9.83 -3.65
C MET A 47 9.60 -8.31 -3.57
N ALA A 48 8.53 -7.59 -3.25
CA ALA A 48 8.56 -6.14 -3.07
C ALA A 48 9.53 -5.75 -1.95
N GLU A 49 9.46 -6.44 -0.80
CA GLU A 49 10.39 -6.23 0.32
C GLU A 49 11.86 -6.42 -0.08
N LYS A 50 12.17 -7.48 -0.84
CA LYS A 50 13.53 -7.73 -1.36
C LYS A 50 14.00 -6.68 -2.36
N ARG A 51 13.09 -5.96 -3.02
CA ARG A 51 13.41 -4.91 -3.99
C ARG A 51 13.39 -3.51 -3.38
N SER A 52 12.87 -3.32 -2.17
CA SER A 52 12.75 -2.02 -1.50
C SER A 52 14.07 -1.24 -1.37
N GLY A 53 15.21 -1.94 -1.32
CA GLY A 53 16.55 -1.33 -1.26
C GLY A 53 17.19 -1.04 -2.62
N ARG A 54 16.51 -1.33 -3.74
CA ARG A 54 17.02 -1.01 -5.07
C ARG A 54 16.78 0.46 -5.37
N GLU A 55 17.70 1.04 -6.13
CA GLU A 55 17.56 2.41 -6.62
C GLU A 55 16.46 2.47 -7.70
N ALA A 56 15.53 3.40 -7.52
CA ALA A 56 14.48 3.73 -8.49
C ALA A 56 14.62 5.21 -8.86
N ALA A 57 15.41 5.50 -9.90
CA ALA A 57 15.73 6.87 -10.30
C ALA A 57 14.84 7.39 -11.45
N ASP A 58 14.15 6.51 -12.16
CA ASP A 58 13.14 6.88 -13.16
C ASP A 58 11.77 6.99 -12.49
N GLY A 59 10.77 7.52 -13.21
CA GLY A 59 9.41 7.62 -12.65
C GLY A 59 8.50 8.55 -13.43
N LEU A 60 7.42 8.95 -12.75
CA LEU A 60 6.43 9.88 -13.28
C LEU A 60 5.98 10.87 -12.21
N ILE A 61 5.85 12.14 -12.60
CA ILE A 61 5.08 13.12 -11.84
C ILE A 61 3.62 13.05 -12.27
N GLY A 62 2.76 12.55 -11.39
CA GLY A 62 1.32 12.58 -11.58
C GLY A 62 0.68 13.82 -10.98
N SER A 63 -0.47 14.20 -11.51
CA SER A 63 -1.28 15.28 -10.94
C SER A 63 -2.77 14.97 -11.01
N TYR A 64 -3.52 15.53 -10.07
CA TYR A 64 -4.97 15.41 -10.03
C TYR A 64 -5.59 16.73 -9.57
N ILE A 65 -6.61 17.20 -10.29
CA ILE A 65 -7.36 18.41 -9.96
C ILE A 65 -8.80 18.03 -9.67
N HIS A 66 -9.23 18.21 -8.43
CA HIS A 66 -10.61 17.97 -8.02
C HIS A 66 -11.45 19.24 -8.20
N MET A 67 -12.28 19.24 -9.26
CA MET A 67 -13.28 20.28 -9.53
C MET A 67 -12.73 21.72 -9.55
N GLY A 68 -11.45 21.88 -9.94
CA GLY A 68 -10.77 23.18 -10.00
C GLY A 68 -10.47 23.84 -8.65
N LYS A 69 -10.68 23.15 -7.52
CA LYS A 69 -10.54 23.73 -6.16
C LYS A 69 -9.36 23.15 -5.37
N LEU A 70 -9.00 21.91 -5.66
CA LEU A 70 -7.91 21.19 -4.98
C LEU A 70 -7.02 20.56 -6.06
N GLY A 71 -5.71 20.80 -5.96
CA GLY A 71 -4.70 20.21 -6.82
C GLY A 71 -3.74 19.36 -6.01
N VAL A 72 -3.40 18.19 -6.53
CA VAL A 72 -2.38 17.30 -5.98
C VAL A 72 -1.34 17.03 -7.06
N MET A 73 -0.08 16.98 -6.63
CA MET A 73 1.05 16.49 -7.42
C MET A 73 1.74 15.38 -6.63
N VAL A 74 2.14 14.31 -7.30
CA VAL A 74 2.83 13.18 -6.69
C VAL A 74 3.96 12.74 -7.60
N GLU A 75 5.11 12.45 -7.02
CA GLU A 75 6.20 11.75 -7.68
C GLU A 75 6.13 10.27 -7.32
N ALA A 76 6.12 9.41 -8.32
CA ALA A 76 6.25 7.97 -8.13
C ALA A 76 7.40 7.45 -8.97
N ASN A 77 8.40 6.86 -8.30
CA ASN A 77 9.59 6.35 -8.95
C ASN A 77 9.49 4.85 -9.27
N CYS A 78 10.24 4.42 -10.28
CA CYS A 78 10.42 3.03 -10.68
C CYS A 78 11.85 2.80 -11.19
N GLU A 79 12.26 1.54 -11.35
CA GLU A 79 13.63 1.21 -11.75
C GLU A 79 13.99 1.66 -13.18
N THR A 80 13.00 1.77 -14.09
CA THR A 80 13.25 2.06 -15.51
C THR A 80 12.16 2.91 -16.15
N ASP A 81 12.52 3.79 -17.08
CA ASP A 81 11.60 4.60 -17.88
C ASP A 81 10.55 3.78 -18.68
N PHE A 82 10.87 2.56 -19.09
CA PHE A 82 9.93 1.66 -19.77
C PHE A 82 8.71 1.34 -18.89
N VAL A 83 8.92 1.14 -17.59
CA VAL A 83 7.84 0.92 -16.62
C VAL A 83 7.04 2.20 -16.42
N ALA A 84 7.69 3.35 -16.31
CA ALA A 84 7.00 4.64 -16.14
C ALA A 84 6.01 4.95 -17.28
N LYS A 85 6.26 4.38 -18.48
CA LYS A 85 5.45 4.57 -19.69
C LYS A 85 4.30 3.57 -19.83
N THR A 86 4.16 2.56 -18.97
CA THR A 86 3.04 1.62 -19.05
C THR A 86 1.73 2.26 -18.59
N GLU A 87 0.61 1.81 -19.16
CA GLU A 87 -0.73 2.29 -18.76
C GLU A 87 -0.99 1.99 -17.29
N ASP A 88 -0.64 0.79 -16.81
CA ASP A 88 -0.79 0.37 -15.42
C ASP A 88 -0.06 1.30 -14.44
N PHE A 89 1.18 1.70 -14.76
CA PHE A 89 1.93 2.61 -13.90
C PHE A 89 1.31 4.00 -13.90
N GLN A 90 0.95 4.54 -15.08
CA GLN A 90 0.31 5.85 -15.18
C GLN A 90 -1.03 5.91 -14.43
N GLU A 91 -1.84 4.85 -14.55
CA GLU A 91 -3.09 4.72 -13.79
C GLU A 91 -2.83 4.66 -12.29
N PHE A 92 -1.83 3.88 -11.85
CA PHE A 92 -1.41 3.83 -10.46
C PHE A 92 -1.05 5.22 -9.91
N VAL A 93 -0.21 6.00 -10.61
CA VAL A 93 0.19 7.33 -10.13
C VAL A 93 -1.01 8.28 -10.04
N LYS A 94 -1.91 8.24 -11.02
CA LYS A 94 -3.16 9.04 -11.01
C LYS A 94 -4.07 8.65 -9.85
N ASP A 95 -4.17 7.35 -9.56
CA ASP A 95 -4.93 6.81 -8.45
C ASP A 95 -4.39 7.25 -7.10
N VAL A 96 -3.07 7.25 -6.93
CA VAL A 96 -2.42 7.78 -5.72
C VAL A 96 -2.70 9.27 -5.58
N ALA A 97 -2.57 10.06 -6.65
CA ALA A 97 -2.88 11.50 -6.61
C ALA A 97 -4.34 11.78 -6.21
N MET A 98 -5.28 10.97 -6.73
CA MET A 98 -6.69 11.05 -6.35
C MET A 98 -6.92 10.66 -4.89
N HIS A 99 -6.23 9.62 -4.41
CA HIS A 99 -6.31 9.20 -3.02
C HIS A 99 -5.80 10.28 -2.07
N ILE A 100 -4.64 10.89 -2.35
CA ILE A 100 -4.11 12.01 -1.58
C ILE A 100 -5.11 13.17 -1.57
N ALA A 101 -5.77 13.46 -2.69
CA ALA A 101 -6.78 14.53 -2.74
C ALA A 101 -8.00 14.24 -1.84
N ALA A 102 -8.34 12.97 -1.62
CA ALA A 102 -9.46 12.56 -0.79
C ALA A 102 -9.09 12.38 0.70
N ALA A 103 -7.91 11.82 0.98
CA ALA A 103 -7.48 11.42 2.31
C ALA A 103 -6.57 12.44 3.00
N ASN A 104 -5.96 13.36 2.23
CA ASN A 104 -5.11 14.45 2.72
C ASN A 104 -4.05 14.02 3.77
N PRO A 105 -3.20 13.02 3.47
CA PRO A 105 -2.10 12.64 4.36
C PRO A 105 -1.12 13.80 4.55
N THR A 106 -0.45 13.84 5.70
CA THR A 106 0.59 14.83 6.01
C THR A 106 1.98 14.31 5.70
N TYR A 107 2.19 12.99 5.83
CA TYR A 107 3.48 12.32 5.63
C TYR A 107 3.32 11.18 4.63
N VAL A 108 4.40 10.77 3.97
CA VAL A 108 4.34 9.58 3.11
C VAL A 108 4.36 8.32 3.98
N LYS A 109 5.29 8.26 4.94
CA LYS A 109 5.52 7.10 5.81
C LYS A 109 5.84 7.50 7.25
N ARG A 110 5.73 6.55 8.18
CA ARG A 110 5.90 6.76 9.62
C ARG A 110 7.27 7.34 9.99
N GLU A 111 8.32 6.95 9.26
CA GLU A 111 9.70 7.37 9.53
C GLU A 111 9.96 8.83 9.20
N GLU A 112 9.10 9.47 8.42
CA GLU A 112 9.20 10.89 8.06
C GLU A 112 8.61 11.81 9.13
N ILE A 113 7.92 11.25 10.13
CA ILE A 113 7.29 12.02 11.19
C ILE A 113 8.37 12.48 12.19
N PRO A 114 8.50 13.80 12.45
CA PRO A 114 9.44 14.28 13.45
C PRO A 114 9.14 13.73 14.85
N SER A 115 10.18 13.39 15.61
CA SER A 115 10.04 12.85 16.97
C SER A 115 9.25 13.80 17.88
N GLU A 116 9.39 15.11 17.69
CA GLU A 116 8.68 16.12 18.48
C GLU A 116 7.16 16.03 18.28
N VAL A 117 6.70 15.70 17.07
CA VAL A 117 5.28 15.50 16.77
C VAL A 117 4.76 14.27 17.49
N ILE A 118 5.50 13.16 17.42
CA ILE A 118 5.14 11.91 18.09
C ILE A 118 5.08 12.09 19.61
N ASP A 119 6.07 12.75 20.21
CA ASP A 119 6.13 12.97 21.64
C ASP A 119 5.02 13.90 22.12
N LYS A 120 4.69 14.92 21.33
CA LYS A 120 3.55 15.80 21.58
C LYS A 120 2.23 15.02 21.54
N GLU A 121 2.00 14.21 20.51
CA GLU A 121 0.78 13.39 20.40
C GLU A 121 0.67 12.37 21.54
N LYS A 122 1.78 11.70 21.91
CA LYS A 122 1.85 10.82 23.08
C LYS A 122 1.47 11.55 24.37
N GLY A 123 1.99 12.76 24.58
CA GLY A 123 1.67 13.59 25.74
C GLY A 123 0.17 13.94 25.80
N ILE A 124 -0.40 14.34 24.66
CA ILE A 124 -1.85 14.60 24.52
C ILE A 124 -2.64 13.34 24.89
N TYR A 125 -2.30 12.17 24.34
CA TYR A 125 -3.02 10.94 24.63
C TYR A 125 -2.87 10.47 26.07
N ALA A 126 -1.69 10.62 26.68
CA ALA A 126 -1.47 10.30 28.08
C ALA A 126 -2.33 11.17 29.01
N SER A 127 -2.43 12.47 28.73
CA SER A 127 -3.28 13.39 29.51
C SER A 127 -4.78 13.04 29.47
N GLN A 128 -5.22 12.35 28.42
CA GLN A 128 -6.61 11.90 28.27
C GLN A 128 -6.91 10.59 29.03
N VAL A 129 -5.89 9.92 29.56
CA VAL A 129 -6.01 8.58 30.17
C VAL A 129 -5.29 8.55 31.52
N THR A 130 -5.82 9.27 32.51
CA THR A 130 -5.20 9.44 33.83
C THR A 130 -5.64 8.40 34.87
N ASN A 131 -6.82 7.79 34.71
CA ASN A 131 -7.47 6.97 35.74
C ASN A 131 -7.44 5.46 35.45
N LYS A 132 -6.40 4.96 34.75
CA LYS A 132 -6.29 3.55 34.37
C LYS A 132 -4.93 2.96 34.78
N PRO A 133 -4.82 1.63 34.97
CA PRO A 133 -3.55 0.97 35.24
C PRO A 133 -2.51 1.25 34.13
N PRO A 134 -1.21 1.37 34.46
CA PRO A 134 -0.16 1.73 33.49
C PRO A 134 -0.16 0.88 32.20
N GLN A 135 -0.32 -0.44 32.34
CA GLN A 135 -0.37 -1.37 31.21
C GLN A 135 -1.56 -1.13 30.26
N VAL A 136 -2.67 -0.62 30.79
CA VAL A 136 -3.86 -0.29 29.99
C VAL A 136 -3.69 1.08 29.32
N VAL A 137 -3.05 2.03 30.00
CA VAL A 137 -2.72 3.36 29.46
C VAL A 137 -1.82 3.22 28.24
N GLU A 138 -0.74 2.44 28.35
CA GLU A 138 0.21 2.21 27.25
C GLU A 138 -0.48 1.59 26.02
N LYS A 139 -1.31 0.56 26.22
CA LYS A 139 -2.07 -0.06 25.13
C LYS A 139 -3.03 0.92 24.45
N ILE A 140 -3.67 1.81 25.21
CA ILE A 140 -4.58 2.82 24.65
C ILE A 140 -3.79 3.85 23.83
N ILE A 141 -2.65 4.32 24.34
CA ILE A 141 -1.79 5.27 23.63
C ILE A 141 -1.28 4.64 22.32
N ALA A 142 -0.85 3.39 22.36
CA ALA A 142 -0.42 2.66 21.17
C ALA A 142 -1.53 2.58 20.12
N GLY A 143 -2.76 2.23 20.51
CA GLY A 143 -3.91 2.21 19.59
C GLY A 143 -4.28 3.58 19.02
N LYS A 144 -4.15 4.66 19.81
CA LYS A 144 -4.36 6.03 19.33
C LYS A 144 -3.27 6.47 18.36
N LEU A 145 -2.02 6.07 18.60
CA LEU A 145 -0.92 6.31 17.67
C LEU A 145 -1.11 5.55 16.35
N GLU A 146 -1.56 4.30 16.39
CA GLU A 146 -1.89 3.57 15.16
C GLU A 146 -2.96 4.30 14.34
N LYS A 147 -4.01 4.81 15.00
CA LYS A 147 -4.99 5.65 14.30
C LYS A 147 -4.36 6.92 13.73
N PHE A 148 -3.49 7.59 14.48
CA PHE A 148 -2.78 8.76 14.00
C PHE A 148 -1.96 8.45 12.74
N TYR A 149 -1.29 7.30 12.67
CA TYR A 149 -0.57 6.88 11.47
C TYR A 149 -1.53 6.60 10.30
N THR A 150 -2.59 5.83 10.51
CA THR A 150 -3.60 5.56 9.47
C THR A 150 -4.28 6.84 8.95
N ASP A 151 -4.40 7.88 9.76
CA ASP A 151 -5.00 9.15 9.34
C ASP A 151 -3.98 10.06 8.62
N ASN A 152 -2.69 10.02 8.99
CA ASN A 152 -1.70 11.02 8.57
C ASN A 152 -0.60 10.51 7.61
N CYS A 153 -0.40 9.20 7.48
CA CYS A 153 0.63 8.61 6.64
C CYS A 153 0.02 7.92 5.42
N LEU A 154 0.44 8.34 4.22
CA LEU A 154 -0.07 7.82 2.95
C LEU A 154 0.02 6.28 2.87
N LEU A 155 1.15 5.68 3.28
CA LEU A 155 1.36 4.22 3.22
C LEU A 155 0.62 3.41 4.30
N ASP A 156 0.02 4.08 5.27
CA ASP A 156 -0.80 3.45 6.32
C ASP A 156 -2.30 3.65 6.07
N GLN A 157 -2.67 4.52 5.12
CA GLN A 157 -4.05 4.83 4.78
C GLN A 157 -4.72 3.67 4.02
N PHE A 158 -6.00 3.45 4.32
CA PHE A 158 -6.83 2.58 3.51
C PHE A 158 -7.10 3.21 2.15
N PHE A 159 -6.85 2.45 1.09
CA PHE A 159 -6.97 2.98 -0.26
C PHE A 159 -8.44 3.25 -0.62
N VAL A 160 -8.73 4.48 -1.05
CA VAL A 160 -10.12 4.97 -1.23
C VAL A 160 -10.95 4.19 -2.25
N LYS A 161 -10.31 3.53 -3.22
CA LYS A 161 -11.00 2.70 -4.22
C LYS A 161 -11.05 1.22 -3.87
N ASP A 162 -10.43 0.80 -2.76
CA ASP A 162 -10.43 -0.60 -2.34
C ASP A 162 -11.59 -0.86 -1.37
N SER A 163 -12.52 -1.73 -1.78
CA SER A 163 -13.67 -2.14 -0.96
C SER A 163 -13.29 -2.98 0.27
N GLU A 164 -12.09 -3.56 0.28
CA GLU A 164 -11.59 -4.44 1.34
C GLU A 164 -10.72 -3.71 2.37
N GLN A 165 -10.67 -2.37 2.34
CA GLN A 165 -9.89 -1.55 3.27
C GLN A 165 -8.43 -2.00 3.37
N LYS A 166 -7.78 -2.19 2.22
CA LYS A 166 -6.36 -2.53 2.16
C LYS A 166 -5.54 -1.26 1.92
N THR A 167 -4.34 -1.21 2.51
CA THR A 167 -3.34 -0.22 2.14
C THR A 167 -2.80 -0.56 0.75
N ARG A 168 -2.41 0.45 -0.03
CA ARG A 168 -1.83 0.28 -1.37
C ARG A 168 -0.32 0.56 -1.27
N ASN A 169 0.41 -0.45 -0.78
CA ASN A 169 1.87 -0.45 -0.62
C ASN A 169 2.56 -1.33 -1.66
#